data_AF-A0A9Q0DJD4-F1
#
_entry.id   AF-A0A9Q0DJD4-F1
#
_cell.length_a   1.000
_cell.length_b   1.000
_cell.length_c   1.000
_cell.angle_alpha   90.00
_cell.angle_beta   90.00
_cell.angle_gamma   90.00
#
_symmetry.space_group_name_H-M   'P 1'
#
loop_
_entity.id
_entity.type
_entity.pdbx_description
1 polymer ?
#
loop_
_entity_poly.entity_id
_entity_poly.type
_entity_poly.pdbx_seq_one_letter_code
_entity_poly.pdbx_strand_id
1 'polypeptide(L)'
;MAPSADRQGYWGRPTSTLDWCEENYVVSYYIAEFWNTVSNLIMILPPLYGALQTYRDGLEFRYTCSFLGLAAVGVGSWCFHMTLLYEMQHLDTQSQSLVYQQAETQTDAVLAGTGLAEMGTLWLGLLVLLVPSELHGFPLRSPGTPPVPPAPSEDEVLFAKSFLERFYGYLSSGSDRQRREAHATNDSTALCAAVKQMQRGFGLPADGRLTADTLALMRRPRCGLSDAEPFRRTWRWKRSTVSYRISSYGPTVGGASEVRKSFRAAWRMWAEVTPIRVRRRSRRDADVVISFHRGDHEDGSPFDGRGGGLAHAFLPGRGLGGDVHFDQDEDWSFNATGINLFAVAVHEFGHALGLPHSWDPGAVMYPTYSFLPDLRLSEQDVKEVQHMYGTNPMFASLFSERPPPRTPDKCDSNLSFDAVTELQQEIVFFKDRFMWRKYPASDEIGISLIGGLWPDVPHNMDAAYENVEMNQLMFFKGTGLVVQLKLMEGFPRSISELGFSPRVEAVDASLHFRSARLTIFFTGNECWRYDERRKTMEEGSPAPIHKEWPGVPSHLDAAVFYKGFVYFFKGGFQYKYDPEVRYLVSRRSAIHMLGCRADSGKDMRLKETRA
;
A
#
# COMPACT_ATOMS: atom_id res chain seq x y z
N MET A 1 -13.34 32.45 11.29
CA MET A 1 -12.64 32.73 10.03
C MET A 1 -13.03 31.62 9.07
N ALA A 2 -13.62 31.95 7.92
CA ALA A 2 -14.04 30.98 6.92
C ALA A 2 -12.82 30.25 6.31
N PRO A 3 -12.95 29.00 5.83
CA PRO A 3 -11.85 28.26 5.24
C PRO A 3 -11.33 28.94 3.96
N SER A 4 -10.02 28.88 3.75
CA SER A 4 -9.20 29.56 2.75
C SER A 4 -9.39 29.09 1.29
N ALA A 5 -10.51 28.46 0.94
CA ALA A 5 -10.71 27.78 -0.33
C ALA A 5 -11.44 28.64 -1.41
N ASP A 6 -11.28 29.97 -1.39
CA ASP A 6 -12.08 30.88 -2.23
C ASP A 6 -11.27 32.01 -2.90
N ARG A 7 -9.94 31.88 -2.98
CA ARG A 7 -9.12 32.87 -3.71
C ARG A 7 -9.02 32.49 -5.17
N GLN A 8 -9.88 33.07 -6.01
CA GLN A 8 -9.58 33.19 -7.44
C GLN A 8 -8.26 33.95 -7.57
N GLY A 9 -7.26 33.31 -8.17
CA GLY A 9 -5.99 33.95 -8.49
C GLY A 9 -6.02 34.62 -9.85
N TYR A 10 -4.88 35.22 -10.22
CA TYR A 10 -4.73 36.02 -11.43
C TYR A 10 -5.10 35.28 -12.73
N TRP A 11 -4.81 33.97 -12.82
CA TRP A 11 -5.00 33.16 -14.03
C TRP A 11 -6.42 32.60 -14.18
N GLY A 12 -7.34 32.95 -13.29
CA GLY A 12 -8.71 32.45 -13.31
C GLY A 12 -8.83 31.09 -12.62
N ARG A 13 -9.81 30.29 -13.05
CA ARG A 13 -10.06 28.97 -12.46
C ARG A 13 -9.10 27.94 -13.08
N PRO A 14 -8.44 27.08 -12.28
CA PRO A 14 -7.66 25.97 -12.80
C PRO A 14 -8.48 25.09 -13.75
N THR A 15 -7.91 24.74 -14.90
CA THR A 15 -8.55 23.88 -15.93
C THR A 15 -7.78 22.58 -16.17
N SER A 16 -6.62 22.41 -15.54
CA SER A 16 -5.79 21.22 -15.64
C SER A 16 -6.43 19.97 -15.07
N THR A 17 -6.08 18.81 -15.62
CA THR A 17 -6.56 17.49 -15.16
C THR A 17 -5.67 16.90 -14.05
N LEU A 18 -4.48 17.48 -13.83
CA LEU A 18 -3.52 17.12 -12.80
C LEU A 18 -3.36 18.27 -11.80
N ASP A 19 -3.51 17.97 -10.52
CA ASP A 19 -3.25 18.88 -9.40
C ASP A 19 -2.33 18.15 -8.41
N TRP A 20 -1.25 18.81 -7.97
CA TRP A 20 -0.18 18.20 -7.19
C TRP A 20 -0.37 18.33 -5.68
N CYS A 21 -1.61 18.57 -5.22
CA CYS A 21 -1.98 18.63 -3.81
C CYS A 21 -1.24 19.74 -3.04
N GLU A 22 -0.82 20.82 -3.71
CA GLU A 22 -0.40 22.07 -3.10
C GLU A 22 -1.61 23.01 -2.91
N GLU A 23 -1.62 23.86 -1.87
CA GLU A 23 -2.69 24.84 -1.71
C GLU A 23 -2.56 25.99 -2.73
N ASN A 24 -3.58 26.16 -3.58
CA ASN A 24 -3.57 27.13 -4.65
C ASN A 24 -3.70 28.59 -4.18
N TYR A 25 -2.84 29.48 -4.71
CA TYR A 25 -2.83 30.92 -4.46
C TYR A 25 -2.69 31.34 -2.99
N VAL A 26 -2.17 30.45 -2.14
CA VAL A 26 -2.00 30.74 -0.70
C VAL A 26 -0.85 31.71 -0.47
N VAL A 27 0.26 31.50 -1.17
CA VAL A 27 1.47 32.33 -0.99
C VAL A 27 1.43 33.58 -1.88
N SER A 28 0.85 33.50 -3.08
CA SER A 28 0.78 34.61 -4.03
C SER A 28 -0.52 34.58 -4.84
N TYR A 29 -1.08 35.77 -5.11
CA TYR A 29 -2.24 35.92 -6.01
C TYR A 29 -1.91 35.59 -7.48
N TYR A 30 -0.63 35.69 -7.86
CA TYR A 30 -0.19 35.53 -9.26
C TYR A 30 0.33 34.12 -9.59
N ILE A 31 0.55 33.28 -8.58
CA ILE A 31 1.17 31.96 -8.75
C ILE A 31 0.21 30.94 -8.11
N ALA A 32 -0.28 30.00 -8.91
CA ALA A 32 -1.22 28.99 -8.47
C ALA A 32 -0.57 28.05 -7.44
N GLU A 33 0.42 27.25 -7.82
CA GLU A 33 1.18 26.40 -6.90
C GLU A 33 2.55 27.03 -6.64
N PHE A 34 2.72 27.71 -5.50
CA PHE A 34 3.90 28.53 -5.24
C PHE A 34 5.19 27.72 -5.12
N TRP A 35 5.17 26.67 -4.31
CA TRP A 35 6.34 25.84 -4.05
C TRP A 35 6.72 25.03 -5.28
N ASN A 36 5.75 24.43 -5.98
CA ASN A 36 6.02 23.72 -7.22
C ASN A 36 6.54 24.67 -8.32
N THR A 37 6.00 25.89 -8.42
CA THR A 37 6.50 26.91 -9.36
C THR A 37 7.94 27.30 -9.01
N VAL A 38 8.24 27.62 -7.76
CA VAL A 38 9.59 28.06 -7.35
C VAL A 38 10.62 26.94 -7.50
N SER A 39 10.27 25.69 -7.18
CA SER A 39 11.20 24.57 -7.32
C SER A 39 11.63 24.33 -8.77
N ASN A 40 10.78 24.64 -9.75
CA ASN A 40 11.12 24.49 -11.17
C ASN A 40 12.22 25.46 -11.67
N LEU A 41 12.53 26.53 -10.92
CA LEU A 41 13.63 27.44 -11.27
C LEU A 41 14.99 26.74 -11.33
N ILE A 42 15.17 25.64 -10.58
CA ILE A 42 16.40 24.83 -10.63
C ILE A 42 16.60 24.14 -11.98
N MET A 43 15.52 23.92 -12.73
CA MET A 43 15.55 23.33 -14.07
C MET A 43 15.62 24.40 -15.17
N ILE A 44 15.61 25.69 -14.82
CA ILE A 44 15.67 26.81 -15.76
C ILE A 44 17.00 27.53 -15.66
N LEU A 45 17.36 28.01 -14.46
CA LEU A 45 18.48 28.94 -14.29
C LEU A 45 19.86 28.28 -14.56
N PRO A 46 20.18 27.09 -14.00
CA PRO A 46 21.45 26.43 -14.28
C PRO A 46 21.59 26.03 -15.76
N PRO A 47 20.57 25.47 -16.44
CA PRO A 47 20.69 25.17 -17.87
C PRO A 47 20.86 26.43 -18.74
N LEU A 48 20.18 27.54 -18.44
CA LEU A 48 20.41 28.80 -19.17
C LEU A 48 21.84 29.32 -18.97
N TYR A 49 22.37 29.22 -17.75
CA TYR A 49 23.78 29.55 -17.49
C TYR A 49 24.72 28.61 -18.27
N GLY A 50 24.42 27.31 -18.28
CA GLY A 50 25.13 26.31 -19.08
C GLY A 50 25.17 26.67 -20.56
N ALA A 51 24.02 27.00 -21.16
CA ALA A 51 23.93 27.40 -22.57
C ALA A 51 24.75 28.67 -22.89
N LEU A 52 24.73 29.65 -21.98
CA LEU A 52 25.53 30.88 -22.13
C LEU A 52 27.04 30.58 -22.04
N GLN A 53 27.43 29.70 -21.14
CA GLN A 53 28.82 29.29 -20.96
C GLN A 53 29.31 28.50 -22.16
N THR A 54 28.56 27.50 -22.64
CA THR A 54 28.94 26.71 -23.82
C THR A 54 29.05 27.57 -25.08
N TYR A 55 28.19 28.58 -25.21
CA TYR A 55 28.28 29.55 -26.31
C TYR A 55 29.52 30.44 -26.20
N ARG A 56 29.84 30.96 -25.00
CA ARG A 56 31.02 31.81 -24.77
C ARG A 56 32.33 31.06 -24.97
N ASP A 57 32.36 29.80 -24.58
CA ASP A 57 33.54 28.94 -24.68
C ASP A 57 33.74 28.37 -26.09
N GLY A 58 32.86 28.70 -27.04
CA GLY A 58 32.96 28.27 -28.44
C GLY A 58 32.77 26.77 -28.65
N LEU A 59 32.08 26.10 -27.72
CA LEU A 59 31.78 24.67 -27.83
C LEU A 59 30.77 24.42 -28.97
N GLU A 60 30.70 23.16 -29.40
CA GLU A 60 29.80 22.77 -30.49
C GLU A 60 28.35 23.11 -30.18
N PHE A 61 27.64 23.61 -31.19
CA PHE A 61 26.27 24.12 -31.07
C PHE A 61 25.29 23.14 -30.40
N ARG A 62 25.52 21.82 -30.54
CA ARG A 62 24.72 20.76 -29.91
C ARG A 62 24.65 20.86 -28.38
N TYR A 63 25.71 21.31 -27.71
CA TYR A 63 25.73 21.45 -26.25
C TYR A 63 24.84 22.61 -25.81
N THR A 64 24.93 23.74 -26.50
CA THR A 64 24.06 24.89 -26.29
C THR A 64 22.59 24.52 -26.51
N CYS A 65 22.27 23.78 -27.58
CA CYS A 65 20.91 23.28 -27.82
C CYS A 65 20.42 22.33 -26.72
N SER A 66 21.29 21.48 -26.17
CA SER A 66 20.92 20.53 -25.12
C SER A 66 20.55 21.25 -23.81
N PHE A 67 21.35 22.26 -23.43
CA PHE A 67 21.05 23.10 -22.27
C PHE A 67 19.79 23.95 -22.45
N LEU A 68 19.56 24.47 -23.66
CA LEU A 68 18.32 25.19 -23.99
C LEU A 68 17.09 24.27 -23.96
N GLY A 69 17.22 23.02 -24.40
CA GLY A 69 16.15 22.01 -24.31
C GLY A 69 15.77 21.69 -22.87
N LEU A 70 16.77 21.54 -21.98
CA LEU A 70 16.53 21.33 -20.56
C LEU A 70 15.86 22.54 -19.89
N ALA A 71 16.30 23.76 -20.24
CA ALA A 71 15.65 24.99 -19.80
C ALA A 71 14.19 25.07 -20.27
N ALA A 72 13.90 24.62 -21.50
CA ALA A 72 12.55 24.63 -22.05
C ALA A 72 11.60 23.69 -21.29
N VAL A 73 12.08 22.52 -20.83
CA VAL A 73 11.32 21.63 -19.94
C VAL A 73 11.01 22.32 -18.62
N GLY A 74 12.03 22.94 -18.01
CA GLY A 74 11.84 23.71 -16.77
C GLY A 74 10.81 24.83 -16.93
N VAL A 75 10.83 25.54 -18.07
CA VAL A 75 9.86 26.60 -18.39
C VAL A 75 8.46 26.04 -18.60
N GLY A 76 8.30 24.90 -19.29
CA GLY A 76 7.00 24.24 -19.46
C GLY A 76 6.35 23.89 -18.12
N SER A 77 7.09 23.20 -17.26
CA SER A 77 6.67 22.85 -15.90
C SER A 77 6.39 24.10 -15.04
N TRP A 78 7.26 25.12 -15.12
CA TRP A 78 7.08 26.39 -14.41
C TRP A 78 5.78 27.11 -14.82
N CYS A 79 5.50 27.21 -16.12
CA CYS A 79 4.26 27.79 -16.64
C CYS A 79 3.03 26.99 -16.23
N PHE A 80 3.13 25.65 -16.23
CA PHE A 80 2.05 24.78 -15.78
C PHE A 80 1.71 25.03 -14.30
N HIS A 81 2.68 24.91 -13.39
CA HIS A 81 2.43 25.10 -11.95
C HIS A 81 2.06 26.56 -11.59
N MET A 82 2.55 27.54 -12.35
CA MET A 82 2.20 28.95 -12.12
C MET A 82 0.73 29.24 -12.44
N THR A 83 0.15 28.53 -13.41
CA THR A 83 -1.17 28.85 -13.98
C THR A 83 -2.26 27.80 -13.72
N LEU A 84 -1.88 26.53 -13.59
CA LEU A 84 -2.75 25.34 -13.56
C LEU A 84 -3.77 25.28 -14.70
N LEU A 85 -3.41 25.83 -15.87
CA LEU A 85 -4.23 25.77 -17.08
C LEU A 85 -3.91 24.52 -17.90
N TYR A 86 -4.94 23.91 -18.49
CA TYR A 86 -4.83 22.70 -19.32
C TYR A 86 -3.87 22.88 -20.50
N GLU A 87 -3.87 24.06 -21.12
CA GLU A 87 -2.96 24.39 -22.23
C GLU A 87 -1.50 24.37 -21.79
N MET A 88 -1.22 24.79 -20.54
CA MET A 88 0.13 24.78 -19.98
C MET A 88 0.54 23.39 -19.50
N GLN A 89 -0.40 22.57 -19.04
CA GLN A 89 -0.18 21.14 -18.78
C GLN A 89 0.26 20.41 -20.06
N HIS A 90 -0.37 20.74 -21.19
CA HIS A 90 0.02 20.17 -22.47
C HIS A 90 1.43 20.60 -22.90
N LEU A 91 1.78 21.87 -22.65
CA LEU A 91 3.12 22.37 -22.91
C LEU A 91 4.19 21.66 -22.07
N ASP A 92 3.93 21.42 -20.79
CA ASP A 92 4.83 20.68 -19.90
C ASP A 92 5.08 19.25 -20.42
N THR A 93 4.01 18.51 -20.69
CA THR A 93 4.09 17.12 -21.19
C THR A 93 4.77 16.99 -22.56
N GLN A 94 4.51 17.92 -23.50
CA GLN A 94 5.19 17.96 -24.79
C GLN A 94 6.68 18.29 -24.67
N SER A 95 7.03 19.25 -23.81
CA SER A 95 8.43 19.67 -23.61
C SER A 95 9.29 18.51 -23.06
N GLN A 96 8.76 17.73 -22.12
CA GLN A 96 9.42 16.55 -21.58
C GLN A 96 9.62 15.45 -22.64
N SER A 97 8.62 15.25 -23.50
CA SER A 97 8.67 14.25 -24.59
C SER A 97 9.74 14.57 -25.64
N LEU A 98 9.92 15.86 -25.97
CA LEU A 98 10.94 16.31 -26.92
C LEU A 98 12.37 16.06 -26.43
N VAL A 99 12.64 16.29 -25.15
CA VAL A 99 13.97 16.02 -24.55
C VAL A 99 14.25 14.53 -24.48
N TYR A 100 13.24 13.70 -24.22
CA TYR A 100 13.39 12.24 -24.21
C TYR A 100 13.79 11.69 -25.60
N GLN A 101 13.13 12.14 -26.67
CA GLN A 101 13.48 11.75 -28.04
C GLN A 101 14.89 12.24 -28.46
N GLN A 102 15.32 13.40 -27.94
CA GLN A 102 16.66 13.93 -28.20
C GLN A 102 17.75 13.15 -27.43
N ALA A 103 17.43 12.56 -26.28
CA ALA A 103 18.33 11.70 -25.53
C ALA A 103 18.51 10.33 -26.21
N GLU A 104 17.44 9.71 -26.69
CA GLU A 104 17.49 8.42 -27.41
C GLU A 104 18.32 8.50 -28.70
N THR A 105 18.16 9.58 -29.47
CA THR A 105 18.89 9.79 -30.73
C THR A 105 20.39 10.04 -30.52
N GLN A 106 20.81 10.59 -29.38
CA GLN A 106 22.24 10.73 -29.04
C GLN A 106 22.87 9.42 -28.56
N THR A 107 22.13 8.55 -27.87
CA THR A 107 22.62 7.21 -27.49
C THR A 107 22.85 6.29 -28.69
N ASP A 108 22.01 6.36 -29.72
CA ASP A 108 22.18 5.57 -30.95
C ASP A 108 23.39 6.02 -31.78
N ALA A 109 23.71 7.31 -31.77
CA ALA A 109 24.90 7.85 -32.43
C ALA A 109 26.22 7.45 -31.71
N VAL A 110 26.17 7.19 -30.40
CA VAL A 110 27.34 6.75 -29.60
C VAL A 110 27.66 5.26 -29.83
N LEU A 111 26.67 4.44 -30.19
CA LEU A 111 26.88 3.02 -30.53
C LEU A 111 27.37 2.81 -31.97
N ALA A 112 27.18 3.80 -32.85
CA ALA A 112 27.64 3.79 -34.24
C ALA A 112 29.00 4.49 -34.43
N GLY A 113 30.05 3.92 -33.82
CA GLY A 113 31.46 4.00 -34.22
C GLY A 113 32.03 5.35 -34.72
N THR A 114 32.58 6.15 -33.81
CA THR A 114 33.88 6.85 -33.99
C THR A 114 34.46 7.17 -32.60
N GLY A 115 35.77 6.96 -32.42
CA GLY A 115 36.45 7.12 -31.13
C GLY A 115 36.54 8.57 -30.68
N LEU A 116 35.73 8.95 -29.68
CA LEU A 116 35.89 10.14 -28.85
C LEU A 116 35.48 9.79 -27.41
N ALA A 117 36.42 9.27 -26.64
CA ALA A 117 36.24 8.75 -25.29
C ALA A 117 36.26 9.83 -24.17
N GLU A 118 35.92 11.10 -24.44
CA GLU A 118 36.04 12.17 -23.44
C GLU A 118 34.75 12.99 -23.16
N MET A 119 33.59 12.62 -23.71
CA MET A 119 32.36 13.42 -23.55
C MET A 119 31.33 12.85 -22.55
N GLY A 120 31.50 11.62 -22.08
CA GLY A 120 30.59 11.00 -21.08
C GLY A 120 30.80 11.50 -19.64
N THR A 121 31.95 12.11 -19.35
CA THR A 121 32.37 12.56 -18.02
C THR A 121 31.94 14.00 -17.69
N LEU A 122 31.46 14.78 -18.67
CA LEU A 122 31.02 16.16 -18.46
C LEU A 122 29.57 16.29 -17.97
N TRP A 123 28.74 15.26 -18.17
CA TRP A 123 27.34 15.26 -17.72
C TRP A 123 27.15 15.07 -16.20
N LEU A 124 28.15 14.52 -15.51
CA LEU A 124 28.17 14.38 -14.05
C LEU A 124 29.02 15.46 -13.35
N GLY A 125 29.90 16.15 -14.07
CA GLY A 125 30.85 17.12 -13.49
C GLY A 125 30.26 18.49 -13.13
N LEU A 126 29.19 18.94 -13.80
CA LEU A 126 28.67 20.30 -13.58
C LEU A 126 27.79 20.44 -12.32
N LEU A 127 27.34 19.33 -11.73
CA LEU A 127 26.58 19.35 -10.46
C LEU A 127 27.48 19.49 -9.22
N VAL A 128 28.80 19.34 -9.37
CA VAL A 128 29.77 19.31 -8.25
C VAL A 128 30.46 20.67 -8.02
N LEU A 129 30.32 21.65 -8.91
CA LEU A 129 31.05 22.93 -8.82
C LEU A 129 30.38 24.04 -7.97
N LEU A 130 29.35 23.72 -7.19
CA LEU A 130 28.71 24.69 -6.25
C LEU A 130 28.85 24.34 -4.76
N VAL A 131 29.76 23.43 -4.40
CA VAL A 131 30.11 23.19 -2.98
C VAL A 131 31.59 23.49 -2.78
N PRO A 132 31.98 24.36 -1.83
CA PRO A 132 33.38 24.52 -1.46
C PRO A 132 33.96 23.18 -1.03
N SER A 133 35.01 22.79 -1.73
CA SER A 133 35.94 21.69 -1.48
C SER A 133 36.18 21.41 0.01
N GLU A 134 35.80 20.22 0.46
CA GLU A 134 36.44 19.39 1.51
C GLU A 134 35.61 18.10 1.58
N LEU A 135 35.99 17.06 0.82
CA LEU A 135 35.89 15.61 1.13
C LEU A 135 36.02 14.79 -0.17
N HIS A 136 37.16 14.11 -0.30
CA HIS A 136 37.46 13.16 -1.37
C HIS A 136 36.69 11.84 -1.18
N GLY A 137 36.21 11.30 -2.31
CA GLY A 137 36.27 9.87 -2.60
C GLY A 137 35.00 9.04 -2.44
N PHE A 138 34.11 9.05 -3.45
CA PHE A 138 33.24 7.91 -3.79
C PHE A 138 32.89 7.94 -5.30
N PRO A 139 32.90 6.80 -6.02
CA PRO A 139 32.49 6.76 -7.42
C PRO A 139 30.96 6.84 -7.52
N LEU A 140 30.44 7.96 -8.03
CA LEU A 140 29.01 8.15 -8.31
C LEU A 140 28.62 7.41 -9.60
N ARG A 141 28.14 6.18 -9.46
CA ARG A 141 27.22 5.59 -10.43
C ARG A 141 25.81 5.99 -10.03
N SER A 142 25.17 6.86 -10.81
CA SER A 142 23.78 7.29 -10.62
C SER A 142 22.86 6.05 -10.50
N PRO A 143 22.07 5.91 -9.43
CA PRO A 143 20.93 5.00 -9.45
C PRO A 143 19.93 5.58 -10.45
N GLY A 144 19.61 4.82 -11.51
CA GLY A 144 18.55 5.21 -12.43
C GLY A 144 17.29 5.56 -11.64
N THR A 145 16.76 6.76 -11.84
CA THR A 145 15.46 7.15 -11.30
C THR A 145 14.42 6.18 -11.83
N PRO A 146 13.60 5.55 -10.98
CA PRO A 146 12.51 4.71 -11.45
C PRO A 146 11.59 5.55 -12.35
N PRO A 147 11.00 4.95 -13.39
CA PRO A 147 10.06 5.64 -14.25
C PRO A 147 8.93 6.24 -13.41
N VAL A 148 8.60 7.50 -13.68
CA VAL A 148 7.44 8.16 -13.06
C VAL A 148 6.20 7.35 -13.44
N PRO A 149 5.41 6.86 -12.48
CA PRO A 149 4.21 6.09 -12.81
C PRO A 149 3.26 6.95 -13.65
N PRO A 150 2.58 6.35 -14.66
CA PRO A 150 1.65 7.09 -15.51
C PRO A 150 0.55 7.73 -14.66
N ALA A 151 0.12 8.93 -15.07
CA ALA A 151 -1.03 9.59 -14.48
C ALA A 151 -2.29 8.71 -14.60
N PRO A 152 -3.20 8.75 -13.60
CA PRO A 152 -4.46 8.01 -13.68
C PRO A 152 -5.31 8.50 -14.85
N SER A 153 -6.06 7.59 -15.48
CA SER A 153 -6.99 7.97 -16.55
C SER A 153 -8.20 8.76 -16.01
N GLU A 154 -8.91 9.46 -16.89
CA GLU A 154 -10.15 10.18 -16.50
C GLU A 154 -11.20 9.23 -15.87
N ASP A 155 -11.31 8.01 -16.39
CA ASP A 155 -12.21 6.98 -15.85
C ASP A 155 -11.80 6.54 -14.44
N GLU A 156 -10.49 6.45 -14.17
CA GLU A 156 -9.97 6.10 -12.83
C GLU A 156 -10.23 7.22 -11.82
N VAL A 157 -10.07 8.47 -12.25
CA VAL A 157 -10.41 9.65 -11.43
C VAL A 157 -11.91 9.68 -11.13
N LEU A 158 -12.76 9.43 -12.13
CA LEU A 158 -14.21 9.41 -11.94
C LEU A 158 -14.67 8.26 -11.03
N PHE A 159 -14.06 7.09 -11.17
CA PHE A 159 -14.26 5.95 -10.27
C PHE A 159 -13.88 6.31 -8.84
N ALA A 160 -12.69 6.91 -8.63
CA ALA A 160 -12.22 7.31 -7.31
C ALA A 160 -13.14 8.35 -6.66
N LYS A 161 -13.61 9.35 -7.43
CA LYS A 161 -14.60 10.33 -6.94
C LYS A 161 -15.86 9.63 -6.46
N SER A 162 -16.48 8.79 -7.30
CA SER A 162 -17.69 8.02 -6.95
C SER A 162 -17.50 7.18 -5.68
N PHE A 163 -16.34 6.53 -5.54
CA PHE A 163 -15.98 5.76 -4.35
C PHE A 163 -15.92 6.65 -3.10
N LEU A 164 -15.25 7.79 -3.16
CA LEU A 164 -15.11 8.72 -2.05
C LEU A 164 -16.44 9.39 -1.68
N GLU A 165 -17.30 9.67 -2.67
CA GLU A 165 -18.64 10.20 -2.42
C GLU A 165 -19.47 9.21 -1.60
N ARG A 166 -19.41 7.93 -1.97
CA ARG A 166 -20.16 6.86 -1.32
C ARG A 166 -19.65 6.55 0.09
N PHE A 167 -18.33 6.45 0.27
CA PHE A 167 -17.75 5.89 1.50
C PHE A 167 -17.14 6.93 2.44
N TYR A 168 -16.78 8.12 1.96
CA TYR A 168 -16.06 9.12 2.73
C TYR A 168 -16.81 10.45 2.88
N GLY A 169 -18.06 10.52 2.39
CA GLY A 169 -18.86 11.73 2.45
C GLY A 169 -18.30 12.85 1.57
N TYR A 170 -17.46 12.52 0.59
CA TYR A 170 -16.90 13.47 -0.37
C TYR A 170 -18.06 14.15 -1.11
N LEU A 171 -18.10 15.49 -1.07
CA LEU A 171 -19.14 16.32 -1.69
C LEU A 171 -20.61 16.03 -1.24
N SER A 172 -20.84 15.27 -0.17
CA SER A 172 -22.20 14.90 0.28
C SER A 172 -22.95 16.00 1.04
N SER A 173 -22.40 17.21 1.16
CA SER A 173 -22.97 18.32 1.94
C SER A 173 -23.41 19.49 1.04
N GLY A 174 -24.58 19.40 0.40
CA GLY A 174 -25.20 20.55 -0.29
C GLY A 174 -26.45 20.19 -1.12
N SER A 175 -27.38 21.14 -1.25
CA SER A 175 -28.51 21.06 -2.20
C SER A 175 -28.01 20.90 -3.65
N ASP A 176 -28.82 20.37 -4.58
CA ASP A 176 -28.43 20.16 -5.99
C ASP A 176 -27.85 21.42 -6.68
N ARG A 177 -28.26 22.61 -6.22
CA ARG A 177 -27.72 23.89 -6.68
C ARG A 177 -26.31 24.16 -6.14
N GLN A 178 -26.03 23.79 -4.89
CA GLN A 178 -24.69 23.83 -4.29
C GLN A 178 -23.79 22.71 -4.81
N ARG A 179 -24.32 21.53 -5.18
CA ARG A 179 -23.55 20.46 -5.86
C ARG A 179 -23.03 20.92 -7.23
N ARG A 180 -23.84 21.65 -7.99
CA ARG A 180 -23.43 22.24 -9.29
C ARG A 180 -22.42 23.38 -9.15
N GLU A 181 -22.50 24.17 -8.08
CA GLU A 181 -21.51 25.22 -7.77
C GLU A 181 -20.21 24.64 -7.21
N ALA A 182 -20.26 23.58 -6.38
CA ALA A 182 -19.10 22.87 -5.82
C ALA A 182 -18.29 22.10 -6.86
N HIS A 183 -18.93 21.54 -7.88
CA HIS A 183 -18.26 20.96 -9.06
C HIS A 183 -17.40 21.97 -9.84
N ALA A 184 -17.56 23.27 -9.62
CA ALA A 184 -16.93 24.30 -10.44
C ALA A 184 -15.79 25.07 -9.75
N THR A 185 -15.52 24.87 -8.45
CA THR A 185 -14.57 25.72 -7.70
C THR A 185 -13.71 25.09 -6.60
N ASN A 186 -13.90 23.84 -6.15
CA ASN A 186 -13.16 23.28 -4.99
C ASN A 186 -12.86 21.76 -5.04
N ASP A 187 -12.85 21.18 -6.24
CA ASP A 187 -12.84 19.72 -6.44
C ASP A 187 -11.48 19.07 -6.12
N SER A 188 -10.34 19.70 -6.44
CA SER A 188 -9.02 19.05 -6.27
C SER A 188 -8.53 18.96 -4.81
N THR A 189 -8.65 20.04 -4.03
CA THR A 189 -8.19 20.05 -2.63
C THR A 189 -9.07 19.17 -1.74
N ALA A 190 -10.39 19.18 -1.97
CA ALA A 190 -11.32 18.31 -1.27
C ALA A 190 -11.10 16.84 -1.64
N LEU A 191 -10.85 16.54 -2.91
CA LEU A 191 -10.52 15.20 -3.37
C LEU A 191 -9.24 14.71 -2.70
N CYS A 192 -8.19 15.53 -2.71
CA CYS A 192 -6.92 15.20 -2.08
C CYS A 192 -7.10 14.91 -0.58
N ALA A 193 -7.90 15.70 0.15
CA ALA A 193 -8.18 15.46 1.56
C ALA A 193 -8.92 14.14 1.80
N ALA A 194 -9.92 13.82 0.97
CA ALA A 194 -10.68 12.58 1.05
C ALA A 194 -9.79 11.36 0.73
N VAL A 195 -8.92 11.45 -0.29
CA VAL A 195 -7.94 10.41 -0.62
C VAL A 195 -6.98 10.20 0.55
N LYS A 196 -6.44 11.26 1.16
CA LYS A 196 -5.57 11.16 2.34
C LYS A 196 -6.26 10.48 3.52
N GLN A 197 -7.53 10.80 3.77
CA GLN A 197 -8.32 10.17 4.84
C GLN A 197 -8.47 8.66 4.60
N MET A 198 -8.79 8.27 3.36
CA MET A 198 -8.88 6.87 2.96
C MET A 198 -7.53 6.17 3.11
N GLN A 199 -6.46 6.73 2.55
CA GLN A 199 -5.11 6.14 2.57
C GLN A 199 -4.64 5.85 4.00
N ARG A 200 -4.88 6.78 4.95
CA ARG A 200 -4.54 6.58 6.37
C ARG A 200 -5.24 5.37 6.98
N GLY A 201 -6.54 5.21 6.72
CA GLY A 201 -7.33 4.09 7.26
C GLY A 201 -6.83 2.72 6.79
N PHE A 202 -6.32 2.66 5.56
CA PHE A 202 -5.83 1.44 4.94
C PHE A 202 -4.31 1.23 5.03
N GLY A 203 -3.59 2.13 5.72
CA GLY A 203 -2.14 2.04 5.89
C GLY A 203 -1.32 2.34 4.64
N LEU A 204 -1.89 3.04 3.66
CA LEU A 204 -1.20 3.57 2.48
C LEU A 204 -0.55 4.94 2.80
N PRO A 205 0.43 5.42 2.01
CA PRO A 205 0.95 6.78 2.10
C PRO A 205 -0.18 7.79 2.00
N ALA A 206 -0.34 8.65 3.01
CA ALA A 206 -1.35 9.69 3.00
C ALA A 206 -0.90 10.91 2.17
N ASP A 207 -0.50 10.68 0.93
CA ASP A 207 -0.01 11.70 0.00
C ASP A 207 -1.14 12.37 -0.80
N GLY A 208 -2.34 11.77 -0.84
CA GLY A 208 -3.50 12.25 -1.58
C GLY A 208 -3.52 11.85 -3.04
N ARG A 209 -2.56 11.03 -3.49
CA ARG A 209 -2.40 10.63 -4.89
C ARG A 209 -3.16 9.34 -5.19
N LEU A 210 -3.81 9.30 -6.35
CA LEU A 210 -4.43 8.09 -6.90
C LEU A 210 -3.36 7.19 -7.54
N THR A 211 -2.52 6.60 -6.69
CA THR A 211 -1.52 5.60 -7.13
C THR A 211 -2.20 4.30 -7.58
N ALA A 212 -1.47 3.45 -8.30
CA ALA A 212 -1.96 2.12 -8.68
C ALA A 212 -2.41 1.30 -7.46
N ASP A 213 -1.70 1.40 -6.33
CA ASP A 213 -2.07 0.75 -5.07
C ASP A 213 -3.36 1.34 -4.48
N THR A 214 -3.50 2.67 -4.50
CA THR A 214 -4.71 3.37 -4.04
C THR A 214 -5.93 2.88 -4.84
N LEU A 215 -5.82 2.84 -6.17
CA LEU A 215 -6.90 2.41 -7.06
C LEU A 215 -7.19 0.90 -6.94
N ALA A 216 -6.16 0.06 -6.84
CA ALA A 216 -6.31 -1.38 -6.64
C ALA A 216 -7.07 -1.70 -5.35
N LEU A 217 -6.80 -0.94 -4.28
CA LEU A 217 -7.52 -1.04 -3.02
C LEU A 217 -8.97 -0.57 -3.15
N MET A 218 -9.24 0.57 -3.81
CA MET A 218 -10.60 1.07 -4.03
C MET A 218 -11.48 0.07 -4.81
N ARG A 219 -10.88 -0.73 -5.69
CA ARG A 219 -11.58 -1.76 -6.47
C ARG A 219 -11.89 -3.04 -5.68
N ARG A 220 -11.40 -3.17 -4.45
CA ARG A 220 -11.66 -4.36 -3.63
C ARG A 220 -13.12 -4.42 -3.20
N PRO A 221 -13.73 -5.63 -3.24
CA PRO A 221 -15.02 -5.83 -2.62
C PRO A 221 -14.98 -5.45 -1.14
N ARG A 222 -16.04 -4.81 -0.65
CA ARG A 222 -16.11 -4.23 0.69
C ARG A 222 -17.54 -4.16 1.21
N CYS A 223 -17.71 -3.79 2.47
CA CYS A 223 -19.01 -3.39 3.01
C CYS A 223 -19.49 -2.08 2.35
N GLY A 224 -20.81 -2.00 2.12
CA GLY A 224 -21.51 -0.87 1.51
C GLY A 224 -21.70 0.34 2.44
N LEU A 225 -21.36 0.23 3.73
CA LEU A 225 -21.46 1.34 4.69
C LEU A 225 -20.33 2.35 4.55
N SER A 226 -20.65 3.61 4.88
CA SER A 226 -19.70 4.72 4.93
C SER A 226 -18.67 4.57 6.05
N ASP A 227 -17.43 4.92 5.74
CA ASP A 227 -16.29 4.95 6.66
C ASP A 227 -16.19 6.27 7.45
N ALA A 228 -16.80 7.34 6.95
CA ALA A 228 -16.67 8.68 7.50
C ALA A 228 -17.80 9.07 8.49
N GLU A 229 -18.88 8.29 8.56
CA GLU A 229 -20.00 8.66 9.43
C GLU A 229 -19.61 8.62 10.91
N PRO A 230 -19.94 9.68 11.69
CA PRO A 230 -19.64 9.71 13.12
C PRO A 230 -20.55 8.73 13.85
N PHE A 231 -20.06 7.50 14.05
CA PHE A 231 -20.71 6.49 14.87
C PHE A 231 -20.81 6.98 16.32
N ARG A 232 -21.97 7.50 16.70
CA ARG A 232 -22.24 7.88 18.10
C ARG A 232 -22.22 6.61 18.94
N ARG A 233 -21.52 6.60 20.08
CA ARG A 233 -21.40 5.45 21.00
C ARG A 233 -22.74 4.99 21.64
N THR A 234 -23.88 5.46 21.14
CA THR A 234 -25.24 5.24 21.66
C THR A 234 -26.09 4.28 20.82
N TRP A 235 -25.65 3.86 19.64
CA TRP A 235 -26.40 2.96 18.75
C TRP A 235 -26.21 1.50 19.17
N ARG A 236 -26.87 1.08 20.26
CA ARG A 236 -26.85 -0.32 20.73
C ARG A 236 -28.25 -0.81 21.09
N TRP A 237 -28.46 -2.12 21.02
CA TRP A 237 -29.68 -2.72 21.55
C TRP A 237 -29.74 -2.56 23.07
N LYS A 238 -30.86 -2.03 23.58
CA LYS A 238 -31.10 -1.91 25.03
C LYS A 238 -31.48 -3.25 25.67
N ARG A 239 -31.93 -4.21 24.87
CA ARG A 239 -32.37 -5.54 25.32
C ARG A 239 -31.25 -6.55 25.10
N SER A 240 -31.16 -7.52 26.00
CA SER A 240 -30.20 -8.64 25.90
C SER A 240 -30.66 -9.76 24.96
N THR A 241 -31.80 -9.59 24.28
CA THR A 241 -32.29 -10.55 23.28
C THR A 241 -32.61 -9.81 22.00
N VAL A 242 -31.94 -10.20 20.92
CA VAL A 242 -32.13 -9.68 19.57
C VAL A 242 -32.79 -10.78 18.74
N SER A 243 -33.91 -10.45 18.11
CA SER A 243 -34.61 -11.36 17.22
C SER A 243 -34.28 -11.06 15.77
N TYR A 244 -34.12 -12.10 14.94
CA TYR A 244 -33.87 -11.93 13.52
C TYR A 244 -34.82 -12.77 12.66
N ARG A 245 -35.11 -12.33 11.44
CA ARG A 245 -35.84 -13.11 10.43
C ARG A 245 -35.15 -12.99 9.08
N ILE A 246 -35.30 -14.01 8.25
CA ILE A 246 -34.82 -13.98 6.86
C ILE A 246 -36.05 -13.77 5.97
N SER A 247 -36.10 -12.63 5.29
CA SER A 247 -37.22 -12.21 4.43
C SER A 247 -37.12 -12.82 3.04
N SER A 248 -35.94 -12.77 2.43
CA SER A 248 -35.62 -13.40 1.14
C SER A 248 -34.31 -14.16 1.25
N TYR A 249 -34.14 -15.21 0.45
CA TYR A 249 -32.95 -16.10 0.48
C TYR A 249 -32.03 -15.92 -0.72
N GLY A 250 -32.52 -15.19 -1.74
CA GLY A 250 -31.86 -15.05 -3.02
C GLY A 250 -31.82 -16.33 -3.86
N PRO A 251 -32.34 -16.32 -5.11
CA PRO A 251 -32.42 -17.55 -5.91
C PRO A 251 -31.04 -18.15 -6.27
N THR A 252 -29.98 -17.34 -6.29
CA THR A 252 -28.64 -17.75 -6.76
C THR A 252 -27.63 -18.04 -5.64
N VAL A 253 -27.99 -17.84 -4.37
CA VAL A 253 -27.08 -17.87 -3.20
C VAL A 253 -26.84 -19.31 -2.70
N GLY A 254 -27.68 -20.26 -3.11
CA GLY A 254 -27.63 -21.66 -2.68
C GLY A 254 -28.88 -22.10 -1.93
N GLY A 255 -28.80 -23.23 -1.20
CA GLY A 255 -29.96 -23.79 -0.51
C GLY A 255 -30.36 -22.97 0.72
N ALA A 256 -31.66 -22.73 0.92
CA ALA A 256 -32.17 -22.05 2.11
C ALA A 256 -31.75 -22.70 3.45
N SER A 257 -31.36 -23.98 3.44
CA SER A 257 -30.76 -24.65 4.60
C SER A 257 -29.35 -24.16 4.92
N GLU A 258 -28.52 -23.99 3.90
CA GLU A 258 -27.13 -23.55 4.01
C GLU A 258 -27.07 -22.09 4.48
N VAL A 259 -27.86 -21.21 3.86
CA VAL A 259 -28.02 -19.80 4.29
C VAL A 259 -28.41 -19.73 5.77
N ARG A 260 -29.40 -20.52 6.21
CA ARG A 260 -29.81 -20.58 7.63
C ARG A 260 -28.69 -21.07 8.54
N LYS A 261 -27.87 -22.02 8.09
CA LYS A 261 -26.74 -22.56 8.85
C LYS A 261 -25.65 -21.51 9.00
N SER A 262 -25.29 -20.83 7.90
CA SER A 262 -24.29 -19.76 7.87
C SER A 262 -24.68 -18.60 8.77
N PHE A 263 -25.89 -18.05 8.62
CA PHE A 263 -26.33 -16.94 9.47
C PHE A 263 -26.45 -17.33 10.96
N ARG A 264 -26.84 -18.57 11.26
CA ARG A 264 -26.84 -19.05 12.65
C ARG A 264 -25.42 -19.13 13.21
N ALA A 265 -24.45 -19.58 12.42
CA ALA A 265 -23.06 -19.62 12.81
C ALA A 265 -22.50 -18.20 13.01
N ALA A 266 -22.83 -17.26 12.12
CA ALA A 266 -22.37 -15.87 12.22
C ALA A 266 -22.88 -15.19 13.50
N TRP A 267 -24.19 -15.33 13.80
CA TRP A 267 -24.75 -14.84 15.07
C TRP A 267 -24.12 -15.50 16.30
N ARG A 268 -23.72 -16.76 16.19
CA ARG A 268 -23.09 -17.47 17.30
C ARG A 268 -21.74 -16.86 17.65
N MET A 269 -20.94 -16.40 16.69
CA MET A 269 -19.64 -15.77 16.97
C MET A 269 -19.79 -14.58 17.93
N TRP A 270 -20.74 -13.69 17.66
CA TRP A 270 -21.02 -12.54 18.53
C TRP A 270 -21.68 -12.93 19.86
N ALA A 271 -22.55 -13.94 19.86
CA ALA A 271 -23.23 -14.42 21.08
C ALA A 271 -22.30 -15.22 22.01
N GLU A 272 -21.21 -15.80 21.51
CA GLU A 272 -20.22 -16.48 22.34
C GLU A 272 -19.45 -15.47 23.21
N VAL A 273 -19.10 -14.31 22.65
CA VAL A 273 -18.27 -13.30 23.33
C VAL A 273 -19.08 -12.28 24.14
N THR A 274 -20.41 -12.25 23.99
CA THR A 274 -21.31 -11.31 24.68
C THR A 274 -22.49 -11.99 25.39
N PRO A 275 -23.17 -11.32 26.34
CA PRO A 275 -24.42 -11.80 26.92
C PRO A 275 -25.64 -11.76 25.97
N ILE A 276 -25.49 -11.28 24.73
CA ILE A 276 -26.61 -11.14 23.79
C ILE A 276 -27.14 -12.51 23.37
N ARG A 277 -28.47 -12.68 23.46
CA ARG A 277 -29.17 -13.87 23.00
C ARG A 277 -29.84 -13.60 21.67
N VAL A 278 -29.47 -14.37 20.65
CA VAL A 278 -30.07 -14.23 19.32
C VAL A 278 -31.19 -15.25 19.11
N ARG A 279 -32.35 -14.83 18.62
CA ARG A 279 -33.51 -15.71 18.38
C ARG A 279 -34.09 -15.55 16.98
N ARG A 280 -34.10 -16.63 16.19
CA ARG A 280 -34.75 -16.63 14.88
C ARG A 280 -36.28 -16.61 15.00
N ARG A 281 -36.94 -15.78 14.21
CA ARG A 281 -38.41 -15.75 14.03
C ARG A 281 -38.76 -16.12 12.58
N SER A 282 -39.96 -16.66 12.38
CA SER A 282 -40.42 -17.14 11.06
C SER A 282 -41.39 -16.20 10.34
N ARG A 283 -42.30 -15.51 11.05
CA ARG A 283 -43.40 -14.74 10.42
C ARG A 283 -43.78 -13.42 11.09
N ARG A 284 -43.16 -13.08 12.23
CA ARG A 284 -43.43 -11.82 12.94
C ARG A 284 -42.29 -10.84 12.69
N ASP A 285 -42.55 -9.57 12.91
CA ASP A 285 -41.53 -8.54 13.03
C ASP A 285 -40.41 -9.00 13.98
N ALA A 286 -39.19 -8.70 13.55
CA ALA A 286 -37.94 -9.02 14.21
C ALA A 286 -37.13 -7.74 14.37
N ASP A 287 -36.17 -7.74 15.28
CA ASP A 287 -35.28 -6.59 15.48
C ASP A 287 -34.28 -6.45 14.31
N VAL A 288 -33.98 -7.55 13.62
CA VAL A 288 -33.11 -7.60 12.43
C VAL A 288 -33.80 -8.39 11.32
N VAL A 289 -34.07 -7.73 10.20
CA VAL A 289 -34.54 -8.37 8.96
C VAL A 289 -33.36 -8.57 8.02
N ILE A 290 -33.20 -9.80 7.55
CA ILE A 290 -32.14 -10.17 6.61
C ILE A 290 -32.77 -10.44 5.23
N SER A 291 -32.25 -9.80 4.19
CA SER A 291 -32.73 -9.98 2.82
C SER A 291 -31.63 -9.81 1.78
N PHE A 292 -31.90 -10.32 0.58
CA PHE A 292 -31.08 -10.13 -0.61
C PHE A 292 -31.83 -9.27 -1.61
N HIS A 293 -31.12 -8.30 -2.20
CA HIS A 293 -31.66 -7.28 -3.11
C HIS A 293 -30.73 -7.05 -4.31
N ARG A 294 -31.22 -6.38 -5.35
CA ARG A 294 -30.43 -5.96 -6.53
C ARG A 294 -30.60 -4.47 -6.70
N GLY A 295 -29.53 -3.75 -7.04
CA GLY A 295 -29.59 -2.32 -7.37
C GLY A 295 -30.29 -1.50 -6.28
N ASP A 296 -31.11 -0.54 -6.70
CA ASP A 296 -31.95 0.23 -5.79
C ASP A 296 -33.05 -0.64 -5.16
N HIS A 297 -33.13 -0.58 -3.83
CA HIS A 297 -34.05 -1.36 -3.01
C HIS A 297 -34.71 -0.51 -1.92
N GLU A 298 -34.92 0.78 -2.22
CA GLU A 298 -35.79 1.71 -1.47
C GLU A 298 -35.31 2.06 -0.05
N ASP A 299 -34.03 1.84 0.26
CA ASP A 299 -33.41 2.18 1.55
C ASP A 299 -32.38 3.34 1.46
N GLY A 300 -32.21 3.91 0.26
CA GLY A 300 -31.26 4.99 -0.02
C GLY A 300 -29.81 4.55 -0.26
N SER A 301 -29.53 3.24 -0.22
CA SER A 301 -28.18 2.66 -0.41
C SER A 301 -28.20 1.62 -1.54
N PRO A 302 -28.33 2.02 -2.82
CA PRO A 302 -28.41 1.07 -3.92
C PRO A 302 -27.12 0.23 -4.07
N PHE A 303 -27.29 -1.04 -4.43
CA PHE A 303 -26.18 -1.93 -4.78
C PHE A 303 -25.64 -1.65 -6.20
N ASP A 304 -24.37 -1.97 -6.41
CA ASP A 304 -23.60 -1.71 -7.64
C ASP A 304 -23.44 -2.94 -8.55
N GLY A 305 -24.02 -4.08 -8.18
CA GLY A 305 -23.89 -5.33 -8.90
C GLY A 305 -22.65 -6.10 -8.45
N ARG A 306 -22.07 -6.92 -9.33
CA ARG A 306 -20.93 -7.78 -8.95
C ARG A 306 -19.68 -7.00 -8.52
N GLY A 307 -19.16 -7.34 -7.35
CA GLY A 307 -18.01 -6.69 -6.74
C GLY A 307 -18.41 -5.38 -6.06
N GLY A 308 -17.42 -4.58 -5.65
CA GLY A 308 -17.73 -3.31 -4.98
C GLY A 308 -18.42 -3.53 -3.63
N GLY A 309 -19.66 -3.05 -3.46
CA GLY A 309 -20.43 -3.16 -2.22
C GLY A 309 -21.16 -4.51 -2.06
N LEU A 310 -20.62 -5.41 -1.24
CA LEU A 310 -21.14 -6.78 -1.09
C LEU A 310 -22.45 -6.89 -0.31
N ALA A 311 -22.59 -6.06 0.72
CA ALA A 311 -23.69 -6.05 1.66
C ALA A 311 -23.63 -4.75 2.48
N HIS A 312 -24.70 -4.42 3.16
CA HIS A 312 -24.70 -3.38 4.20
C HIS A 312 -25.70 -3.71 5.29
N ALA A 313 -25.53 -3.07 6.45
CA ALA A 313 -26.41 -3.22 7.59
C ALA A 313 -26.67 -1.89 8.27
N PHE A 314 -27.92 -1.69 8.70
CA PHE A 314 -28.27 -0.53 9.49
C PHE A 314 -27.90 -0.76 10.96
N LEU A 315 -27.42 0.29 11.61
CA LEU A 315 -27.15 0.28 13.05
C LEU A 315 -28.44 0.05 13.87
N PRO A 316 -28.33 -0.41 15.12
CA PRO A 316 -29.47 -0.68 15.99
C PRO A 316 -30.46 0.48 16.09
N GLY A 317 -31.73 0.23 15.78
CA GLY A 317 -32.74 1.29 15.72
C GLY A 317 -34.17 0.79 15.62
N ARG A 318 -35.07 1.68 15.20
CA ARG A 318 -36.46 1.33 14.84
C ARG A 318 -36.59 1.32 13.31
N GLY A 319 -37.61 0.64 12.80
CA GLY A 319 -37.81 0.55 11.35
C GLY A 319 -36.71 -0.31 10.73
N LEU A 320 -35.97 0.26 9.77
CA LEU A 320 -34.82 -0.39 9.13
C LEU A 320 -33.63 -0.60 10.08
N GLY A 321 -33.59 0.06 11.24
CA GLY A 321 -32.45 -0.04 12.16
C GLY A 321 -32.21 -1.47 12.66
N GLY A 322 -31.07 -2.05 12.28
CA GLY A 322 -30.70 -3.45 12.53
C GLY A 322 -30.78 -4.33 11.29
N ASP A 323 -31.49 -3.92 10.23
CA ASP A 323 -31.69 -4.73 9.04
C ASP A 323 -30.39 -4.90 8.25
N VAL A 324 -30.27 -6.03 7.57
CA VAL A 324 -29.06 -6.44 6.85
C VAL A 324 -29.43 -6.85 5.43
N HIS A 325 -28.86 -6.16 4.46
CA HIS A 325 -29.10 -6.39 3.04
C HIS A 325 -27.83 -6.93 2.39
N PHE A 326 -27.99 -7.99 1.59
CA PHE A 326 -26.92 -8.60 0.81
C PHE A 326 -27.16 -8.35 -0.67
N ASP A 327 -26.12 -8.04 -1.44
CA ASP A 327 -26.26 -7.89 -2.88
C ASP A 327 -26.47 -9.26 -3.53
N GLN A 328 -27.60 -9.43 -4.20
CA GLN A 328 -28.00 -10.65 -4.89
C GLN A 328 -27.14 -10.96 -6.13
N ASP A 329 -26.45 -9.97 -6.69
CA ASP A 329 -25.64 -10.12 -7.90
C ASP A 329 -24.29 -10.80 -7.65
N GLU A 330 -23.85 -10.86 -6.40
CA GLU A 330 -22.61 -11.50 -5.98
C GLU A 330 -22.60 -13.02 -6.19
N ASP A 331 -21.39 -13.54 -6.42
CA ASP A 331 -21.13 -14.97 -6.50
C ASP A 331 -20.94 -15.56 -5.10
N TRP A 332 -22.04 -15.63 -4.36
CA TRP A 332 -22.07 -16.11 -2.98
C TRP A 332 -21.67 -17.58 -2.87
N SER A 333 -20.85 -17.88 -1.87
CA SER A 333 -20.39 -19.22 -1.59
C SER A 333 -20.34 -19.55 -0.11
N PHE A 334 -20.14 -20.83 0.18
CA PHE A 334 -20.00 -21.38 1.53
C PHE A 334 -18.60 -21.94 1.81
N ASN A 335 -17.68 -21.78 0.86
CA ASN A 335 -16.31 -22.28 0.89
C ASN A 335 -15.35 -21.13 0.49
N ALA A 336 -14.16 -21.45 0.00
CA ALA A 336 -13.18 -20.45 -0.44
C ALA A 336 -13.34 -19.99 -1.92
N THR A 337 -14.33 -20.51 -2.67
CA THR A 337 -14.55 -20.11 -4.07
C THR A 337 -15.54 -18.95 -4.11
N GLY A 338 -15.15 -17.75 -4.55
CA GLY A 338 -16.05 -16.59 -4.60
C GLY A 338 -16.18 -15.83 -3.26
N ILE A 339 -17.34 -15.18 -3.04
CA ILE A 339 -17.60 -14.37 -1.84
C ILE A 339 -18.27 -15.21 -0.75
N ASN A 340 -17.57 -15.43 0.35
CA ASN A 340 -18.04 -16.29 1.43
C ASN A 340 -19.16 -15.60 2.23
N LEU A 341 -20.38 -16.13 2.13
CA LEU A 341 -21.57 -15.57 2.77
C LEU A 341 -21.44 -15.53 4.30
N PHE A 342 -20.79 -16.53 4.89
CA PHE A 342 -20.59 -16.55 6.34
C PHE A 342 -19.69 -15.41 6.79
N ALA A 343 -18.59 -15.14 6.09
CA ALA A 343 -17.68 -14.06 6.43
C ALA A 343 -18.34 -12.68 6.36
N VAL A 344 -19.04 -12.39 5.25
CA VAL A 344 -19.78 -11.12 5.10
C VAL A 344 -20.88 -11.02 6.16
N ALA A 345 -21.62 -12.10 6.43
CA ALA A 345 -22.65 -12.07 7.47
C ALA A 345 -22.10 -11.80 8.88
N VAL A 346 -20.91 -12.30 9.23
CA VAL A 346 -20.30 -11.97 10.54
C VAL A 346 -20.03 -10.48 10.63
N HIS A 347 -19.48 -9.86 9.58
CA HIS A 347 -19.23 -8.42 9.49
C HIS A 347 -20.53 -7.61 9.62
N GLU A 348 -21.51 -7.87 8.77
CA GLU A 348 -22.78 -7.13 8.76
C GLU A 348 -23.58 -7.30 10.07
N PHE A 349 -23.48 -8.47 10.72
CA PHE A 349 -24.11 -8.66 12.02
C PHE A 349 -23.41 -7.88 13.13
N GLY A 350 -22.13 -7.55 12.98
CA GLY A 350 -21.44 -6.61 13.86
C GLY A 350 -22.05 -5.21 13.77
N HIS A 351 -22.33 -4.72 12.56
CA HIS A 351 -23.06 -3.46 12.33
C HIS A 351 -24.49 -3.51 12.87
N ALA A 352 -25.22 -4.62 12.65
CA ALA A 352 -26.55 -4.81 13.23
C ALA A 352 -26.52 -4.86 14.78
N LEU A 353 -25.35 -5.08 15.40
CA LEU A 353 -25.11 -4.94 16.84
C LEU A 353 -24.57 -3.56 17.24
N GLY A 354 -24.25 -2.69 16.29
CA GLY A 354 -23.83 -1.31 16.54
C GLY A 354 -22.33 -1.05 16.42
N LEU A 355 -21.55 -2.02 15.96
CA LEU A 355 -20.11 -1.81 15.71
C LEU A 355 -19.90 -0.93 14.48
N PRO A 356 -18.95 0.02 14.52
CA PRO A 356 -18.47 0.71 13.33
C PRO A 356 -17.50 -0.17 12.54
N HIS A 357 -17.04 0.31 11.38
CA HIS A 357 -15.84 -0.26 10.78
C HIS A 357 -14.62 -0.08 11.70
N SER A 358 -13.73 -1.06 11.71
CA SER A 358 -12.45 -1.02 12.39
C SER A 358 -11.34 -0.71 11.40
N TRP A 359 -10.33 0.06 11.85
CA TRP A 359 -9.09 0.30 11.09
C TRP A 359 -8.00 -0.71 11.44
N ASP A 360 -8.32 -1.72 12.25
CA ASP A 360 -7.47 -2.88 12.47
C ASP A 360 -7.64 -3.85 11.28
N PRO A 361 -6.62 -4.06 10.43
CA PRO A 361 -6.71 -4.97 9.28
C PRO A 361 -7.00 -6.43 9.65
N GLY A 362 -6.77 -6.83 10.91
CA GLY A 362 -7.07 -8.18 11.39
C GLY A 362 -8.50 -8.35 11.90
N ALA A 363 -9.27 -7.27 12.03
CA ALA A 363 -10.63 -7.27 12.51
C ALA A 363 -11.60 -7.80 11.45
N VAL A 364 -12.64 -8.51 11.89
CA VAL A 364 -13.76 -8.84 11.02
C VAL A 364 -14.49 -7.58 10.60
N MET A 365 -14.55 -6.55 11.46
CA MET A 365 -15.14 -5.25 11.13
C MET A 365 -14.28 -4.37 10.20
N TYR A 366 -13.18 -4.88 9.63
CA TYR A 366 -12.41 -4.15 8.63
C TYR A 366 -13.23 -3.98 7.33
N PRO A 367 -13.26 -2.80 6.67
CA PRO A 367 -14.24 -2.53 5.61
C PRO A 367 -14.11 -3.41 4.37
N THR A 368 -12.87 -3.72 3.96
CA THR A 368 -12.63 -4.53 2.74
C THR A 368 -12.74 -6.01 3.04
N TYR A 369 -13.38 -6.74 2.12
CA TYR A 369 -13.56 -8.17 2.22
C TYR A 369 -12.23 -8.93 2.26
N SER A 370 -12.06 -9.75 3.30
CA SER A 370 -10.98 -10.71 3.43
C SER A 370 -11.50 -11.97 4.10
N PHE A 371 -11.23 -13.14 3.52
CA PHE A 371 -11.72 -14.41 4.03
C PHE A 371 -10.58 -15.33 4.47
N LEU A 372 -10.71 -15.89 5.67
CA LEU A 372 -9.92 -17.02 6.14
C LEU A 372 -10.85 -18.21 6.42
N PRO A 373 -10.46 -19.45 6.06
CA PRO A 373 -11.23 -20.64 6.40
C PRO A 373 -11.48 -20.81 7.91
N ASP A 374 -10.52 -20.44 8.77
CA ASP A 374 -10.66 -20.41 10.23
C ASP A 374 -10.95 -18.98 10.73
N LEU A 375 -12.08 -18.41 10.27
CA LEU A 375 -12.50 -17.07 10.64
C LEU A 375 -12.78 -16.98 12.15
N ARG A 376 -12.15 -16.01 12.82
CA ARG A 376 -12.30 -15.74 14.25
C ARG A 376 -12.43 -14.23 14.47
N LEU A 377 -13.23 -13.82 15.46
CA LEU A 377 -13.29 -12.41 15.88
C LEU A 377 -11.92 -11.98 16.43
N SER A 378 -11.41 -10.83 15.99
CA SER A 378 -10.16 -10.29 16.51
C SER A 378 -10.32 -9.83 17.96
N GLU A 379 -9.20 -9.63 18.66
CA GLU A 379 -9.26 -9.00 19.98
C GLU A 379 -9.96 -7.64 19.93
N GLN A 380 -9.75 -6.85 18.88
CA GLN A 380 -10.38 -5.54 18.73
C GLN A 380 -11.90 -5.69 18.57
N ASP A 381 -12.39 -6.62 17.73
CA ASP A 381 -13.82 -6.91 17.58
C ASP A 381 -14.46 -7.28 18.93
N VAL A 382 -13.81 -8.20 19.66
CA VAL A 382 -14.29 -8.69 20.96
C VAL A 382 -14.33 -7.55 21.99
N LYS A 383 -13.27 -6.75 22.05
CA LYS A 383 -13.17 -5.63 23.00
C LYS A 383 -14.26 -4.58 22.75
N GLU A 384 -14.51 -4.22 21.49
CA GLU A 384 -15.50 -3.21 21.13
C GLU A 384 -16.93 -3.69 21.42
N VAL A 385 -17.26 -4.94 21.04
CA VAL A 385 -18.60 -5.46 21.27
C VAL A 385 -18.88 -5.68 22.77
N GLN A 386 -17.87 -6.12 23.54
CA GLN A 386 -17.99 -6.26 24.99
C GLN A 386 -18.05 -4.91 25.70
N HIS A 387 -17.42 -3.86 25.16
CA HIS A 387 -17.59 -2.51 25.68
C HIS A 387 -19.07 -2.05 25.61
N MET A 388 -19.83 -2.51 24.62
CA MET A 388 -21.25 -2.18 24.47
C MET A 388 -22.20 -3.08 25.25
N TYR A 389 -21.91 -4.39 25.30
CA TYR A 389 -22.85 -5.40 25.80
C TYR A 389 -22.38 -6.16 27.05
N GLY A 390 -21.14 -5.95 27.48
CA GLY A 390 -20.48 -6.71 28.52
C GLY A 390 -19.90 -8.04 28.01
N THR A 391 -19.19 -8.74 28.91
CA THR A 391 -18.54 -10.03 28.63
C THR A 391 -19.48 -11.18 29.00
N ASN A 392 -19.52 -12.21 28.15
CA ASN A 392 -20.18 -13.47 28.52
C ASN A 392 -19.37 -14.18 29.62
N PRO A 393 -19.96 -14.55 30.78
CA PRO A 393 -19.23 -15.25 31.84
C PRO A 393 -18.55 -16.55 31.39
N MET A 394 -19.13 -17.28 30.43
CA MET A 394 -18.55 -18.51 29.87
C MET A 394 -17.40 -18.23 28.89
N PHE A 395 -17.32 -17.02 28.35
CA PHE A 395 -16.23 -16.62 27.45
C PHE A 395 -14.92 -16.45 28.22
N ALA A 396 -14.96 -15.98 29.47
CA ALA A 396 -13.76 -15.76 30.26
C ALA A 396 -12.92 -17.05 30.42
N SER A 397 -13.57 -18.20 30.57
CA SER A 397 -12.89 -19.51 30.59
C SER A 397 -12.36 -19.91 29.21
N LEU A 398 -13.14 -19.73 28.14
CA LEU A 398 -12.74 -20.09 26.77
C LEU A 398 -11.60 -19.23 26.24
N PHE A 399 -11.56 -17.95 26.62
CA PHE A 399 -10.51 -17.00 26.27
C PHE A 399 -9.13 -17.45 26.74
N SER A 400 -9.05 -18.10 27.91
CA SER A 400 -7.79 -18.60 28.44
C SER A 400 -7.22 -19.77 27.63
N GLU A 401 -8.08 -20.59 27.01
CA GLU A 401 -7.65 -21.73 26.21
C GLU A 401 -7.31 -21.32 24.77
N ARG A 402 -8.07 -20.38 24.20
CA ARG A 402 -7.92 -19.95 22.81
C ARG A 402 -8.20 -18.45 22.65
N PRO A 403 -7.22 -17.59 22.98
CA PRO A 403 -7.43 -16.14 22.94
C PRO A 403 -7.75 -15.68 21.51
N PRO A 404 -8.60 -14.65 21.33
CA PRO A 404 -8.84 -14.00 20.06
C PRO A 404 -7.52 -13.63 19.37
N PRO A 405 -7.41 -13.82 18.04
CA PRO A 405 -6.25 -13.39 17.30
C PRO A 405 -6.02 -11.89 17.47
N ARG A 406 -4.75 -11.51 17.60
CA ARG A 406 -4.29 -10.13 17.68
C ARG A 406 -3.57 -9.78 16.40
N THR A 407 -3.83 -8.59 15.90
CA THR A 407 -2.98 -7.99 14.87
C THR A 407 -1.62 -7.67 15.48
N PRO A 408 -0.51 -8.07 14.83
CA PRO A 408 0.83 -7.80 15.33
C PRO A 408 1.05 -6.32 15.63
N ASP A 409 1.56 -6.02 16.83
CA ASP A 409 1.95 -4.66 17.19
C ASP A 409 3.32 -4.34 16.61
N LYS A 410 3.39 -3.28 15.81
CA LYS A 410 4.60 -2.75 15.18
C LYS A 410 5.73 -2.51 16.20
N CYS A 411 5.39 -2.15 17.44
CA CYS A 411 6.37 -1.83 18.48
C CYS A 411 6.50 -2.92 19.55
N ASP A 412 6.00 -4.15 19.32
CA ASP A 412 6.30 -5.28 20.18
C ASP A 412 7.80 -5.62 20.12
N SER A 413 8.46 -5.59 21.28
CA SER A 413 9.89 -5.86 21.40
C SER A 413 10.31 -7.29 21.02
N ASN A 414 9.35 -8.21 20.91
CA ASN A 414 9.55 -9.59 20.47
C ASN A 414 9.14 -9.84 19.02
N LEU A 415 8.72 -8.80 18.29
CA LEU A 415 8.34 -8.91 16.89
C LEU A 415 9.50 -9.44 16.04
N SER A 416 9.25 -10.52 15.31
CA SER A 416 10.08 -11.03 14.22
C SER A 416 9.33 -10.88 12.89
N PHE A 417 10.04 -11.02 11.78
CA PHE A 417 9.47 -10.93 10.44
C PHE A 417 9.62 -12.27 9.73
N ASP A 418 8.64 -12.60 8.91
CA ASP A 418 8.69 -13.80 8.07
C ASP A 418 9.42 -13.52 6.75
N ALA A 419 9.42 -12.26 6.29
CA ALA A 419 10.24 -11.78 5.20
C ALA A 419 10.42 -10.27 5.27
N VAL A 420 11.50 -9.75 4.69
CA VAL A 420 11.73 -8.31 4.53
C VAL A 420 12.36 -8.09 3.15
N THR A 421 11.83 -7.17 2.36
CA THR A 421 12.37 -6.86 1.02
C THR A 421 12.29 -5.38 0.71
N GLU A 422 13.17 -4.93 -0.19
CA GLU A 422 12.97 -3.69 -0.92
C GLU A 422 11.94 -3.94 -2.05
N LEU A 423 11.02 -3.00 -2.27
CA LEU A 423 10.06 -3.00 -3.37
C LEU A 423 9.98 -1.55 -3.88
N GLN A 424 10.23 -1.26 -5.15
CA GLN A 424 10.03 0.09 -5.72
C GLN A 424 10.53 1.27 -4.84
N GLN A 425 11.67 1.11 -4.15
CA GLN A 425 12.30 2.06 -3.20
C GLN A 425 11.71 2.14 -1.77
N GLU A 426 10.68 1.39 -1.43
CA GLU A 426 10.23 1.18 -0.06
C GLU A 426 10.80 -0.12 0.53
N ILE A 427 10.69 -0.26 1.85
CA ILE A 427 10.94 -1.54 2.53
C ILE A 427 9.61 -2.11 2.99
N VAL A 428 9.35 -3.36 2.63
CA VAL A 428 8.16 -4.10 3.06
C VAL A 428 8.57 -5.16 4.07
N PHE A 429 7.92 -5.15 5.23
CA PHE A 429 8.10 -6.12 6.31
C PHE A 429 6.87 -7.01 6.37
N PHE A 430 7.05 -8.32 6.24
CA PHE A 430 5.95 -9.30 6.24
C PHE A 430 5.89 -10.02 7.58
N LYS A 431 4.68 -10.18 8.11
CA LYS A 431 4.43 -11.00 9.29
C LYS A 431 3.04 -11.60 9.27
N ASP A 432 2.98 -12.92 9.29
CA ASP A 432 1.75 -13.69 9.09
C ASP A 432 1.04 -13.12 7.85
N ARG A 433 -0.25 -12.78 7.98
CA ARG A 433 -1.07 -12.21 6.92
C ARG A 433 -0.92 -10.69 6.73
N PHE A 434 -0.04 -10.05 7.50
CA PHE A 434 0.11 -8.61 7.60
C PHE A 434 1.43 -8.13 6.99
N MET A 435 1.45 -6.86 6.64
CA MET A 435 2.67 -6.19 6.22
C MET A 435 2.74 -4.76 6.71
N TRP A 436 3.97 -4.27 6.92
CA TRP A 436 4.28 -2.86 7.09
C TRP A 436 5.11 -2.35 5.92
N ARG A 437 4.80 -1.15 5.46
CA ARG A 437 5.53 -0.49 4.38
C ARG A 437 6.21 0.75 4.91
N LYS A 438 7.52 0.83 4.69
CA LYS A 438 8.34 1.97 5.06
C LYS A 438 8.77 2.72 3.81
N TYR A 439 8.23 3.92 3.67
CA TYR A 439 8.55 4.83 2.60
C TYR A 439 9.77 5.69 2.96
N PRO A 440 10.69 5.96 2.02
CA PRO A 440 11.82 6.86 2.28
C PRO A 440 11.39 8.29 2.64
N ALA A 441 10.26 8.73 2.08
CA ALA A 441 9.75 10.10 2.19
C ALA A 441 8.73 10.30 3.32
N SER A 442 8.35 9.25 4.06
CA SER A 442 7.35 9.32 5.12
C SER A 442 7.80 8.57 6.37
N ASP A 443 7.60 9.18 7.53
CA ASP A 443 7.79 8.53 8.83
C ASP A 443 6.55 7.71 9.25
N GLU A 444 5.41 7.88 8.56
CA GLU A 444 4.22 7.07 8.79
C GLU A 444 4.41 5.66 8.20
N ILE A 445 4.38 4.65 9.08
CA ILE A 445 4.46 3.24 8.72
C ILE A 445 3.15 2.59 9.13
N GLY A 446 2.27 2.43 8.15
CA GLY A 446 0.98 1.77 8.27
C GLY A 446 1.09 0.25 8.19
N ILE A 447 0.12 -0.44 8.79
CA ILE A 447 -0.07 -1.89 8.67
C ILE A 447 -1.22 -2.15 7.69
N SER A 448 -1.07 -3.16 6.84
CA SER A 448 -2.11 -3.60 5.91
C SER A 448 -2.07 -5.12 5.73
N LEU A 449 -3.11 -5.68 5.10
CA LEU A 449 -3.14 -7.09 4.74
C LEU A 449 -2.35 -7.35 3.47
N ILE A 450 -1.52 -8.40 3.47
CA ILE A 450 -0.85 -8.89 2.26
C ILE A 450 -1.88 -9.19 1.17
N GLY A 451 -2.95 -9.90 1.54
CA GLY A 451 -4.07 -10.23 0.67
C GLY A 451 -4.83 -9.02 0.10
N GLY A 452 -4.64 -7.83 0.68
CA GLY A 452 -5.24 -6.58 0.21
C GLY A 452 -4.62 -6.08 -1.10
N LEU A 453 -3.31 -6.23 -1.27
CA LEU A 453 -2.62 -5.94 -2.54
C LEU A 453 -2.39 -7.21 -3.37
N TRP A 454 -2.17 -8.35 -2.72
CA TRP A 454 -1.77 -9.61 -3.34
C TRP A 454 -2.68 -10.76 -2.90
N PRO A 455 -3.90 -10.88 -3.46
CA PRO A 455 -4.90 -11.84 -2.99
C PRO A 455 -4.46 -13.30 -3.15
N ASP A 456 -3.64 -13.59 -4.17
CA ASP A 456 -3.20 -14.95 -4.50
C ASP A 456 -1.95 -15.37 -3.71
N VAL A 457 -1.38 -14.49 -2.88
CA VAL A 457 -0.17 -14.77 -2.12
C VAL A 457 -0.55 -15.44 -0.79
N PRO A 458 0.13 -16.54 -0.41
CA PRO A 458 -0.08 -17.19 0.88
C PRO A 458 0.08 -16.22 2.05
N HIS A 459 -0.75 -16.41 3.07
CA HIS A 459 -0.74 -15.61 4.29
C HIS A 459 0.46 -15.86 5.22
N ASN A 460 1.41 -16.72 4.87
CA ASN A 460 2.60 -16.99 5.67
C ASN A 460 3.73 -17.41 4.74
N MET A 461 4.54 -16.47 4.26
CA MET A 461 5.70 -16.76 3.42
C MET A 461 6.94 -17.09 4.27
N ASP A 462 7.93 -17.73 3.67
CA ASP A 462 9.22 -17.99 4.32
C ASP A 462 10.30 -17.00 3.85
N ALA A 463 10.17 -16.47 2.63
CA ALA A 463 11.02 -15.41 2.11
C ALA A 463 10.32 -14.64 0.98
N ALA A 464 10.77 -13.41 0.70
CA ALA A 464 10.30 -12.63 -0.43
C ALA A 464 11.37 -11.67 -0.94
N TYR A 465 11.41 -11.43 -2.25
CA TYR A 465 12.24 -10.37 -2.83
C TYR A 465 11.69 -9.81 -4.14
N GLU A 466 11.94 -8.53 -4.42
CA GLU A 466 11.65 -7.91 -5.72
C GLU A 466 12.73 -8.31 -6.73
N ASN A 467 12.35 -9.06 -7.77
CA ASN A 467 13.20 -9.32 -8.92
C ASN A 467 13.08 -8.16 -9.91
N VAL A 468 14.06 -7.26 -9.88
CA VAL A 468 14.10 -6.07 -10.74
C VAL A 468 14.33 -6.37 -12.22
N GLU A 469 14.81 -7.58 -12.57
CA GLU A 469 15.01 -7.99 -13.96
C GLU A 469 13.66 -8.37 -14.61
N MET A 470 12.80 -9.04 -13.85
CA MET A 470 11.45 -9.40 -14.29
C MET A 470 10.39 -8.37 -13.91
N ASN A 471 10.75 -7.39 -13.07
CA ASN A 471 9.82 -6.44 -12.45
C ASN A 471 8.67 -7.13 -11.71
N GLN A 472 9.00 -8.18 -10.94
CA GLN A 472 8.05 -9.04 -10.24
C GLN A 472 8.50 -9.32 -8.81
N LEU A 473 7.54 -9.39 -7.88
CA LEU A 473 7.82 -9.83 -6.51
C LEU A 473 7.78 -11.37 -6.46
N MET A 474 8.82 -11.94 -5.88
CA MET A 474 8.99 -13.38 -5.74
C MET A 474 8.69 -13.74 -4.28
N PHE A 475 7.85 -14.75 -4.05
CA PHE A 475 7.46 -15.24 -2.73
C PHE A 475 7.79 -16.73 -2.60
N PHE A 476 8.35 -17.12 -1.47
CA PHE A 476 8.76 -18.50 -1.19
C PHE A 476 7.90 -19.07 -0.07
N LYS A 477 7.43 -20.31 -0.26
CA LYS A 477 6.78 -21.09 0.79
C LYS A 477 7.08 -22.58 0.62
N GLY A 478 7.85 -23.14 1.56
CA GLY A 478 8.41 -24.49 1.45
C GLY A 478 9.20 -24.63 0.15
N THR A 479 8.93 -25.70 -0.60
CA THR A 479 9.53 -25.93 -1.91
C THR A 479 8.84 -25.15 -3.04
N GLY A 480 7.80 -24.36 -2.73
CA GLY A 480 7.00 -23.61 -3.69
C GLY A 480 7.48 -22.17 -3.88
N LEU A 481 7.52 -21.74 -5.14
CA LEU A 481 7.76 -20.37 -5.58
C LEU A 481 6.46 -19.80 -6.16
N VAL A 482 6.04 -18.64 -5.66
CA VAL A 482 4.89 -17.86 -6.13
C VAL A 482 5.40 -16.52 -6.65
N VAL A 483 4.90 -16.06 -7.80
CA VAL A 483 5.38 -14.83 -8.46
C VAL A 483 4.23 -13.86 -8.67
N GLN A 484 4.44 -12.61 -8.26
CA GLN A 484 3.47 -11.54 -8.35
C GLN A 484 3.45 -10.93 -9.76
N LEU A 485 2.55 -11.44 -10.60
CA LEU A 485 1.70 -10.73 -11.57
C LEU A 485 1.33 -11.67 -12.73
N LYS A 486 0.02 -11.92 -12.82
CA LYS A 486 -0.64 -13.08 -13.44
C LYS A 486 -0.17 -14.40 -12.82
N LEU A 487 -1.16 -15.17 -12.37
CA LEU A 487 -1.07 -16.62 -12.40
C LEU A 487 -0.79 -17.01 -13.87
N MET A 488 0.46 -16.86 -14.31
CA MET A 488 0.89 -17.48 -15.56
C MET A 488 0.68 -18.97 -15.35
N GLU A 489 0.15 -19.61 -16.38
CA GLU A 489 -0.12 -21.04 -16.38
C GLU A 489 1.16 -21.79 -15.92
N GLY A 490 1.10 -22.46 -14.76
CA GLY A 490 2.22 -23.23 -14.21
C GLY A 490 2.77 -22.82 -12.83
N PHE A 491 2.20 -21.84 -12.11
CA PHE A 491 2.58 -21.55 -10.71
C PHE A 491 1.57 -22.11 -9.68
N PRO A 492 1.99 -22.48 -8.45
CA PRO A 492 3.35 -22.37 -7.89
C PRO A 492 4.36 -23.33 -8.55
N ARG A 493 5.60 -22.87 -8.72
CA ARG A 493 6.71 -23.66 -9.29
C ARG A 493 7.64 -24.20 -8.23
N SER A 494 8.39 -25.25 -8.53
CA SER A 494 9.37 -25.79 -7.58
C SER A 494 10.59 -24.89 -7.51
N ILE A 495 11.10 -24.63 -6.30
CA ILE A 495 12.38 -23.95 -6.12
C ILE A 495 13.54 -24.68 -6.80
N SER A 496 13.43 -25.99 -7.07
CA SER A 496 14.43 -26.75 -7.83
C SER A 496 14.71 -26.16 -9.22
N GLU A 497 13.76 -25.42 -9.82
CA GLU A 497 13.96 -24.71 -11.08
C GLU A 497 15.00 -23.60 -11.00
N LEU A 498 15.25 -23.06 -9.79
CA LEU A 498 16.32 -22.09 -9.54
C LEU A 498 17.70 -22.78 -9.36
N GLY A 499 17.76 -24.11 -9.44
CA GLY A 499 18.99 -24.88 -9.28
C GLY A 499 19.28 -25.32 -7.84
N PHE A 500 18.31 -25.23 -6.92
CA PHE A 500 18.46 -25.78 -5.58
C PHE A 500 18.56 -27.31 -5.58
N SER A 501 19.37 -27.85 -4.67
CA SER A 501 19.40 -29.30 -4.41
C SER A 501 18.04 -29.78 -3.91
N PRO A 502 17.59 -31.01 -4.27
CA PRO A 502 16.35 -31.59 -3.73
C PRO A 502 16.30 -31.74 -2.21
N ARG A 503 17.43 -31.54 -1.52
CA ARG A 503 17.51 -31.56 -0.04
C ARG A 503 17.03 -30.25 0.60
N VAL A 504 16.92 -29.18 -0.17
CA VAL A 504 16.44 -27.89 0.32
C VAL A 504 14.92 -27.91 0.34
N GLU A 505 14.36 -27.90 1.55
CA GLU A 505 12.90 -27.97 1.76
C GLU A 505 12.23 -26.59 1.83
N ALA A 506 13.00 -25.54 2.16
CA ALA A 506 12.53 -24.16 2.24
C ALA A 506 13.71 -23.17 2.09
N VAL A 507 13.37 -21.92 1.76
CA VAL A 507 14.28 -20.77 1.79
C VAL A 507 13.92 -19.94 3.01
N ASP A 508 14.86 -19.78 3.95
CA ASP A 508 14.60 -19.08 5.22
C ASP A 508 14.66 -17.55 5.07
N ALA A 509 15.48 -17.05 4.14
CA ALA A 509 15.56 -15.63 3.82
C ALA A 509 16.12 -15.41 2.41
N SER A 510 15.76 -14.30 1.79
CA SER A 510 16.30 -13.86 0.50
C SER A 510 16.83 -12.45 0.58
N LEU A 511 17.99 -12.20 -0.03
CA LEU A 511 18.64 -10.88 -0.12
C LEU A 511 18.91 -10.56 -1.59
N HIS A 512 18.30 -9.49 -2.10
CA HIS A 512 18.47 -9.10 -3.50
C HIS A 512 19.33 -7.83 -3.63
N PHE A 513 20.42 -7.93 -4.41
CA PHE A 513 21.25 -6.80 -4.79
C PHE A 513 20.82 -6.25 -6.14
N ARG A 514 19.93 -5.25 -6.11
CA ARG A 514 19.32 -4.64 -7.31
C ARG A 514 20.36 -4.26 -8.37
N SER A 515 21.41 -3.51 -8.01
CA SER A 515 22.43 -3.05 -8.97
C SER A 515 23.26 -4.18 -9.59
N ALA A 516 23.49 -5.27 -8.84
CA ALA A 516 24.28 -6.40 -9.30
C ALA A 516 23.45 -7.46 -10.04
N ARG A 517 22.12 -7.41 -9.94
CA ARG A 517 21.21 -8.48 -10.42
C ARG A 517 21.58 -9.84 -9.80
N LEU A 518 21.96 -9.81 -8.53
CA LEU A 518 22.37 -10.97 -7.76
C LEU A 518 21.38 -11.18 -6.61
N THR A 519 20.88 -12.39 -6.47
CA THR A 519 20.04 -12.79 -5.34
C THR A 519 20.78 -13.82 -4.49
N ILE A 520 20.77 -13.62 -3.18
CA ILE A 520 21.34 -14.56 -2.22
C ILE A 520 20.20 -15.19 -1.42
N PHE A 521 20.14 -16.51 -1.43
CA PHE A 521 19.17 -17.28 -0.67
C PHE A 521 19.85 -17.93 0.53
N PHE A 522 19.22 -17.85 1.69
CA PHE A 522 19.72 -18.44 2.93
C PHE A 522 18.87 -19.67 3.28
N THR A 523 19.54 -20.79 3.58
CA THR A 523 18.90 -22.06 3.94
C THR A 523 19.67 -22.67 5.11
N GLY A 524 19.11 -22.61 6.31
CA GLY A 524 19.75 -23.08 7.53
C GLY A 524 21.07 -22.36 7.83
N ASN A 525 22.20 -23.05 7.65
CA ASN A 525 23.55 -22.55 7.90
C ASN A 525 24.34 -22.22 6.61
N GLU A 526 23.69 -22.30 5.46
CA GLU A 526 24.28 -22.10 4.14
C GLU A 526 23.61 -20.96 3.37
N CYS A 527 24.33 -20.39 2.40
CA CYS A 527 23.80 -19.43 1.45
C CYS A 527 24.12 -19.82 0.01
N TRP A 528 23.21 -19.46 -0.89
CA TRP A 528 23.25 -19.76 -2.32
C TRP A 528 23.23 -18.45 -3.10
N ARG A 529 24.11 -18.30 -4.08
CA ARG A 529 24.23 -17.10 -4.90
C ARG A 529 23.64 -17.38 -6.26
N TYR A 530 22.64 -16.61 -6.66
CA TYR A 530 21.88 -16.80 -7.89
C TYR A 530 22.00 -15.57 -8.79
N ASP A 531 22.57 -15.76 -9.98
CA ASP A 531 22.68 -14.74 -11.01
C ASP A 531 21.36 -14.65 -11.77
N GLU A 532 20.64 -13.54 -11.61
CA GLU A 532 19.31 -13.35 -12.22
C GLU A 532 19.38 -13.19 -13.74
N ARG A 533 20.51 -12.72 -14.29
CA ARG A 533 20.69 -12.57 -15.74
C ARG A 533 20.94 -13.90 -16.41
N ARG A 534 21.80 -14.71 -15.79
CA ARG A 534 22.13 -16.06 -16.29
C ARG A 534 21.05 -17.08 -15.92
N LYS A 535 20.22 -16.77 -14.93
CA LYS A 535 19.19 -17.65 -14.34
C LYS A 535 19.80 -18.96 -13.83
N THR A 536 20.94 -18.86 -13.15
CA THR A 536 21.70 -20.00 -12.65
C THR A 536 22.38 -19.70 -11.31
N MET A 537 22.57 -20.71 -10.48
CA MET A 537 23.42 -20.62 -9.29
C MET A 537 24.89 -20.41 -9.68
N GLU A 538 25.59 -19.51 -8.98
CA GLU A 538 27.03 -19.27 -9.16
C GLU A 538 27.86 -20.45 -8.66
N GLU A 539 29.01 -20.68 -9.30
CA GLU A 539 29.98 -21.69 -8.89
C GLU A 539 30.46 -21.44 -7.46
N GLY A 540 30.47 -22.49 -6.63
CA GLY A 540 30.80 -22.39 -5.20
C GLY A 540 29.58 -22.25 -4.28
N SER A 541 28.36 -22.20 -4.82
CA SER A 541 27.12 -22.35 -4.02
C SER A 541 26.76 -23.83 -3.81
N PRO A 542 26.27 -24.24 -2.62
CA PRO A 542 26.13 -23.43 -1.41
C PRO A 542 27.45 -23.20 -0.68
N ALA A 543 27.53 -22.07 0.02
CA ALA A 543 28.64 -21.73 0.91
C ALA A 543 28.17 -21.57 2.37
N PRO A 544 28.99 -21.88 3.39
CA PRO A 544 28.61 -21.66 4.78
C PRO A 544 28.48 -20.16 5.11
N ILE A 545 27.38 -19.78 5.78
CA ILE A 545 27.09 -18.37 6.12
C ILE A 545 28.22 -17.75 6.92
N HIS A 546 28.78 -18.45 7.91
CA HIS A 546 29.85 -17.91 8.76
C HIS A 546 31.14 -17.59 8.00
N LYS A 547 31.36 -18.22 6.82
CA LYS A 547 32.52 -17.98 5.96
C LYS A 547 32.27 -16.81 5.01
N GLU A 548 31.07 -16.71 4.45
CA GLU A 548 30.73 -15.65 3.51
C GLU A 548 30.34 -14.33 4.20
N TRP A 549 29.67 -14.44 5.35
CA TRP A 549 29.13 -13.35 6.17
C TRP A 549 29.61 -13.45 7.64
N PRO A 550 30.89 -13.13 7.93
CA PRO A 550 31.44 -13.26 9.28
C PRO A 550 30.66 -12.46 10.33
N GLY A 551 30.32 -13.12 11.44
CA GLY A 551 29.58 -12.52 12.55
C GLY A 551 28.05 -12.50 12.37
N VAL A 552 27.52 -12.88 11.21
CA VAL A 552 26.08 -13.03 10.97
C VAL A 552 25.61 -14.40 11.50
N PRO A 553 24.47 -14.48 12.23
CA PRO A 553 23.95 -15.74 12.70
C PRO A 553 23.41 -16.62 11.56
N SER A 554 23.44 -17.94 11.73
CA SER A 554 22.71 -18.90 10.88
C SER A 554 21.20 -18.92 11.22
N HIS A 555 20.38 -19.57 10.41
CA HIS A 555 18.90 -19.62 10.54
C HIS A 555 18.32 -18.21 10.65
N LEU A 556 18.43 -17.47 9.56
CA LEU A 556 17.96 -16.10 9.43
C LEU A 556 16.47 -16.11 9.09
N ASP A 557 15.71 -15.15 9.61
CA ASP A 557 14.28 -15.04 9.30
C ASP A 557 14.04 -14.13 8.09
N ALA A 558 14.92 -13.14 7.86
CA ALA A 558 14.84 -12.25 6.71
C ALA A 558 16.16 -11.51 6.46
N ALA A 559 16.31 -10.93 5.27
CA ALA A 559 17.44 -10.08 4.93
C ALA A 559 17.04 -9.00 3.92
N VAL A 560 17.55 -7.78 4.07
CA VAL A 560 17.31 -6.71 3.08
C VAL A 560 18.56 -5.85 2.89
N PHE A 561 18.81 -5.44 1.65
CA PHE A 561 19.83 -4.44 1.35
C PHE A 561 19.18 -3.05 1.39
N TYR A 562 19.71 -2.14 2.19
CA TYR A 562 19.14 -0.81 2.35
C TYR A 562 20.20 0.23 2.69
N LYS A 563 20.23 1.35 1.95
CA LYS A 563 21.15 2.48 2.17
C LYS A 563 22.63 2.03 2.33
N GLY A 564 23.08 1.12 1.47
CA GLY A 564 24.47 0.64 1.44
C GLY A 564 24.82 -0.47 2.42
N PHE A 565 23.90 -0.85 3.31
CA PHE A 565 24.12 -1.92 4.30
C PHE A 565 23.19 -3.09 4.06
N VAL A 566 23.62 -4.28 4.48
CA VAL A 566 22.74 -5.45 4.58
C VAL A 566 22.21 -5.51 6.01
N TYR A 567 20.90 -5.70 6.15
CA TYR A 567 20.26 -5.90 7.44
C TYR A 567 19.71 -7.31 7.47
N PHE A 568 20.26 -8.14 8.37
CA PHE A 568 19.76 -9.47 8.64
C PHE A 568 18.84 -9.47 9.84
N PHE A 569 17.78 -10.26 9.81
CA PHE A 569 16.81 -10.39 10.91
C PHE A 569 16.82 -11.80 11.46
N LYS A 570 16.79 -11.89 12.79
CA LYS A 570 16.64 -13.17 13.51
C LYS A 570 15.99 -12.93 14.87
N GLY A 571 14.82 -13.51 15.07
CA GLY A 571 13.93 -13.23 16.18
C GLY A 571 13.66 -11.73 16.31
N GLY A 572 13.66 -11.22 17.55
CA GLY A 572 13.46 -9.80 17.84
C GLY A 572 14.67 -8.89 17.55
N PHE A 573 15.66 -9.34 16.78
CA PHE A 573 16.90 -8.61 16.52
C PHE A 573 17.17 -8.40 15.03
N GLN A 574 17.80 -7.26 14.72
CA GLN A 574 18.42 -6.97 13.44
C GLN A 574 19.94 -6.83 13.59
N TYR A 575 20.65 -7.20 12.53
CA TYR A 575 22.10 -7.23 12.42
C TYR A 575 22.49 -6.39 11.21
N LYS A 576 23.00 -5.18 11.46
CA LYS A 576 23.48 -4.28 10.41
C LYS A 576 24.89 -4.71 10.01
N TYR A 577 25.06 -5.09 8.75
CA TYR A 577 26.29 -5.59 8.17
C TYR A 577 26.76 -4.68 7.03
N ASP A 578 28.05 -4.42 6.98
CA ASP A 578 28.68 -3.66 5.90
C ASP A 578 29.28 -4.65 4.88
N PRO A 579 28.73 -4.73 3.66
CA PRO A 579 29.20 -5.66 2.65
C PRO A 579 30.55 -5.27 2.04
N GLU A 580 30.98 -4.01 2.13
CA GLU A 580 32.24 -3.54 1.55
C GLU A 580 33.42 -3.96 2.44
N VAL A 581 33.32 -3.72 3.75
CA VAL A 581 34.36 -4.13 4.72
C VAL A 581 34.15 -5.54 5.27
N ARG A 582 33.03 -6.18 4.94
CA ARG A 582 32.62 -7.53 5.38
C ARG A 582 32.61 -7.69 6.91
N TYR A 583 31.93 -6.78 7.59
CA TYR A 583 31.87 -6.75 9.05
C TYR A 583 30.50 -6.39 9.61
N LEU A 584 30.17 -6.96 10.77
CA LEU A 584 28.94 -6.67 11.51
C LEU A 584 29.05 -5.34 12.29
N VAL A 585 28.40 -4.29 11.79
CA VAL A 585 28.44 -2.93 12.34
C VAL A 585 27.72 -2.83 13.69
N SER A 586 26.51 -3.41 13.81
CA SER A 586 25.73 -3.31 15.06
C SER A 586 24.62 -4.34 15.14
N ARG A 587 24.20 -4.64 16.39
CA ARG A 587 22.99 -5.42 16.68
C ARG A 587 21.99 -4.54 17.42
N ARG A 588 20.75 -4.49 16.92
CA ARG A 588 19.63 -3.71 17.51
C ARG A 588 18.35 -4.54 17.53
N SER A 589 17.31 -4.02 18.17
CA SER A 589 15.98 -4.62 18.03
C SER A 589 15.44 -4.51 16.60
N ALA A 590 14.74 -5.55 16.15
CA ALA A 590 14.14 -5.61 14.80
C ALA A 590 13.19 -4.43 14.52
N ILE A 591 12.43 -4.00 15.53
CA ILE A 591 11.45 -2.90 15.44
C ILE A 591 12.07 -1.51 15.25
N HIS A 592 13.38 -1.36 15.44
CA HIS A 592 14.03 -0.06 15.25
C HIS A 592 13.95 0.40 13.78
N MET A 593 13.86 -0.53 12.81
CA MET A 593 13.59 -0.14 11.42
C MET A 593 12.17 0.38 11.21
N LEU A 594 11.21 -0.04 12.03
CA LEU A 594 9.82 0.40 12.02
C LEU A 594 9.57 1.71 12.79
N GLY A 595 10.63 2.41 13.18
CA GLY A 595 10.56 3.72 13.86
C GLY A 595 10.22 3.65 15.35
N CYS A 596 10.19 2.45 15.94
CA CYS A 596 9.93 2.28 17.37
C CYS A 596 11.20 2.49 18.21
N ARG A 597 11.03 3.05 19.42
CA ARG A 597 12.12 3.10 20.41
C ARG A 597 12.21 1.75 21.11
N ALA A 598 13.37 1.12 21.06
CA ALA A 598 13.63 -0.11 21.81
C ALA A 598 13.96 0.22 23.28
N ASP A 599 13.65 -0.71 24.20
CA ASP A 599 14.16 -0.64 25.57
C ASP A 599 15.70 -0.61 25.56
N SER A 600 16.28 0.28 26.36
CA SER A 600 17.70 0.67 26.37
C SER A 600 18.71 -0.46 26.63
N GLY A 601 18.25 -1.68 26.94
CA GLY A 601 19.08 -2.86 27.18
C GLY A 601 19.32 -3.78 25.97
N LYS A 602 18.64 -3.60 24.82
CA LYS A 602 18.76 -4.51 23.65
C LYS A 602 19.75 -4.04 22.58
N ASP A 603 20.22 -2.79 22.65
CA ASP A 603 21.09 -2.19 21.63
C ASP A 603 22.57 -2.31 22.01
N MET A 604 23.34 -3.00 21.16
CA MET A 604 24.78 -3.15 21.34
C MET A 604 25.51 -2.61 20.11
N ARG A 605 26.22 -1.49 20.29
CA ARG A 605 27.18 -1.01 19.30
C ARG A 605 28.46 -1.82 19.49
N LEU A 606 28.77 -2.70 18.54
CA LEU A 606 30.02 -3.44 18.55
C LEU A 606 31.15 -2.43 18.31
N LYS A 607 32.07 -2.29 19.28
CA LYS A 607 33.21 -1.37 19.17
C LYS A 607 34.09 -1.80 17.99
N GLU A 608 34.62 -0.82 17.25
CA GLU A 608 35.69 -1.03 16.27
C GLU A 608 36.92 -1.59 16.98
N THR A 609 37.10 -2.91 16.96
CA THR A 609 38.44 -3.49 17.03
C THR A 609 38.89 -3.71 15.60
N ARG A 610 39.55 -2.70 15.02
CA ARG A 610 40.41 -2.90 13.84
C ARG A 610 41.43 -3.97 14.21
N ALA A 611 41.37 -5.12 13.54
CA ALA A 611 42.46 -6.08 13.48
C ALA A 611 43.29 -5.82 12.23
#